data_AF-A0A2R6LBB4-F1
#
_entry.id   AF-A0A2R6LBB4-F1
#
_cell.length_a   1.000
_cell.length_b   1.000
_cell.length_c   1.000
_cell.angle_alpha   90.00
_cell.angle_beta   90.00
_cell.angle_gamma   90.00
#
_symmetry.space_group_name_H-M   'P 1'
#
loop_
_entity.id
_entity.type
_entity.pdbx_description
1 polymer ?
#
loop_
_entity_poly.entity_id
_entity_poly.type
_entity_poly.pdbx_seq_one_letter_code
_entity_poly.pdbx_strand_id
1 'polypeptide(L)'
;MLYGLADGGADETELRKADDRLEFAVPLPFERADALVAAIPHAESPAGEALSSNDTVVAAMARRKGATLVTRDTDFDRVPDLETESHVG
;
A
#
# COMPACT_ATOMS: atom_id res chain seq x y z
N MET A 1 3.59 -2.40 14.57
CA MET A 1 4.85 -2.00 13.91
C MET A 1 4.44 -1.39 12.58
N LEU A 2 4.37 -0.05 12.49
CA LEU A 2 4.10 0.65 11.23
C LEU A 2 5.35 0.52 10.36
N TYR A 3 5.30 -0.27 9.30
CA TYR A 3 6.38 -0.38 8.33
C TYR A 3 6.36 0.88 7.44
N GLY A 4 7.45 1.66 7.45
CA GLY A 4 7.60 2.86 6.60
C GLY A 4 8.28 4.08 7.25
N LEU A 5 8.49 4.11 8.56
CA LEU A 5 9.10 5.27 9.27
C LEU A 5 10.62 5.19 9.46
N ALA A 6 11.30 4.26 8.80
CA ALA A 6 12.62 3.80 9.24
C ALA A 6 13.84 4.62 8.75
N ASP A 7 13.69 5.77 8.10
CA ASP A 7 14.83 6.66 7.80
C ASP A 7 14.66 8.12 8.26
N GLY A 8 13.54 8.42 8.91
CA GLY A 8 13.26 9.74 9.48
C GLY A 8 11.97 9.63 10.26
N GLY A 9 12.07 9.27 11.55
CA GLY A 9 10.89 9.13 12.38
C GLY A 9 10.08 10.42 12.32
N ALA A 10 8.89 10.35 11.70
CA ALA A 10 7.92 11.44 11.74
C ALA A 10 7.68 11.77 13.21
N ASP A 11 7.98 13.01 13.60
CA ASP A 11 7.61 13.48 14.92
C ASP A 11 6.08 13.64 15.00
N GLU A 12 5.56 13.88 16.21
CA GLU A 12 4.13 14.03 16.44
C GLU A 12 3.50 15.16 15.59
N THR A 13 4.29 16.17 15.21
CA THR A 13 3.83 17.29 14.38
C THR A 13 3.59 16.83 12.95
N GLU A 14 4.51 16.05 12.38
CA GLU A 14 4.37 15.50 11.02
C GLU A 14 3.22 14.49 10.94
N LEU A 15 3.01 13.69 11.99
CA LEU A 15 1.84 12.80 12.08
C LEU A 15 0.53 13.58 12.11
N ARG A 16 0.45 14.67 12.90
CA ARG A 16 -0.77 15.51 12.98
C ARG A 16 -1.08 16.21 11.67
N LYS A 17 -0.06 16.74 10.97
CA LYS A 17 -0.23 17.33 9.62
C LYS A 17 -0.74 16.31 8.61
N ALA A 18 -0.29 15.06 8.69
CA ALA A 18 -0.80 14.00 7.82
C ALA A 18 -2.26 13.67 8.13
N ASP A 19 -2.62 13.60 9.42
CA ASP A 19 -4.00 13.34 9.88
C ASP A 19 -4.98 14.42 9.37
N ASP A 20 -4.63 15.70 9.53
CA ASP A 20 -5.46 16.82 9.04
C ASP A 20 -5.72 16.73 7.52
N ARG A 21 -4.75 16.24 6.75
CA ARG A 21 -4.87 16.09 5.29
C ARG A 21 -5.64 14.84 4.87
N LEU A 22 -5.91 13.92 5.79
CA LEU A 22 -6.61 12.66 5.55
C LEU A 22 -8.04 12.68 6.12
N GLU A 23 -8.56 13.84 6.53
CA GLU A 23 -9.92 13.99 7.07
C GLU A 23 -11.03 13.43 6.16
N PHE A 24 -10.78 13.38 4.86
CA PHE A 24 -11.70 12.85 3.85
C PHE A 24 -11.63 11.33 3.69
N ALA A 25 -10.62 10.68 4.27
CA ALA A 25 -10.34 9.26 4.11
C ALA A 25 -10.74 8.46 5.35
N VAL A 26 -11.27 7.26 5.13
CA VAL A 26 -11.54 6.30 6.21
C VAL A 26 -10.39 5.28 6.24
N PRO A 27 -9.56 5.25 7.29
CA PRO A 27 -8.47 4.30 7.37
C PRO A 27 -9.03 2.87 7.50
N LEU A 28 -8.55 1.98 6.64
CA LEU A 28 -8.90 0.57 6.70
C LEU A 28 -8.00 -0.15 7.72
N PRO A 29 -8.55 -1.03 8.57
CA PRO A 29 -7.74 -1.79 9.50
C PRO A 29 -6.82 -2.74 8.74
N PHE A 30 -5.56 -2.79 9.18
CA PHE A 30 -4.59 -3.79 8.76
C PHE A 30 -4.73 -5.04 9.63
N GLU A 31 -5.17 -6.14 9.03
CA GLU A 31 -5.43 -7.40 9.69
C GLU A 31 -4.33 -8.41 9.40
N ARG A 32 -4.21 -9.46 10.23
CA ARG A 32 -3.28 -10.56 9.97
C ARG A 32 -3.48 -11.20 8.58
N ALA A 33 -4.73 -11.23 8.09
CA ALA A 33 -5.05 -11.73 6.77
C ALA A 33 -4.39 -10.90 5.65
N ASP A 34 -4.27 -9.57 5.82
CA ASP A 34 -3.58 -8.70 4.86
C ASP A 34 -2.09 -9.03 4.79
N ALA A 35 -1.45 -9.28 5.95
CA ALA A 35 -0.05 -9.68 6.02
C ALA A 35 0.21 -11.04 5.33
N LEU A 36 -0.72 -12.00 5.43
CA LEU A 36 -0.61 -13.30 4.77
C LEU A 36 -0.78 -13.19 3.26
N VAL A 37 -1.74 -12.38 2.80
CA VAL A 37 -1.95 -12.14 1.36
C VAL A 37 -0.75 -11.42 0.75
N ALA A 38 -0.11 -10.48 1.46
CA ALA A 38 1.10 -9.81 1.01
C ALA A 38 2.31 -10.75 0.82
N ALA A 39 2.32 -11.92 1.49
CA ALA A 39 3.40 -12.89 1.31
C ALA A 39 3.35 -13.62 -0.05
N ILE A 40 2.18 -13.67 -0.70
CA ILE A 40 1.98 -14.41 -1.97
C ILE A 40 2.62 -13.68 -3.17
N PRO A 41 2.33 -12.38 -3.43
CA PRO A 41 2.97 -11.64 -4.53
C PRO A 41 4.50 -11.58 -4.41
N HIS A 42 5.02 -11.53 -3.17
CA HIS A 42 6.46 -11.52 -2.94
C HIS A 42 7.13 -12.86 -3.30
N ALA A 43 6.41 -13.98 -3.17
CA ALA A 43 6.91 -15.30 -3.52
C ALA A 43 6.76 -15.63 -5.01
N GLU A 44 5.83 -14.98 -5.72
CA GLU A 44 5.50 -15.26 -7.12
C GLU A 44 6.20 -14.33 -8.13
N SER A 45 6.80 -13.22 -7.67
CA SER A 45 7.45 -12.25 -8.56
C SER A 45 8.87 -12.69 -8.98
N PRO A 46 9.25 -12.57 -10.27
CA PRO A 46 10.62 -12.77 -10.72
C PRO A 46 11.60 -11.86 -9.98
N ALA A 47 12.83 -12.33 -9.78
CA ALA A 47 13.88 -11.54 -9.14
C ALA A 47 14.12 -10.22 -9.91
N GLY A 48 13.92 -9.09 -9.24
CA GLY A 48 14.08 -7.75 -9.82
C GLY A 48 12.77 -7.08 -10.28
N GLU A 49 11.64 -7.78 -10.23
CA GLU A 49 10.33 -7.22 -10.61
C GLU A 49 9.36 -7.07 -9.42
N ALA A 50 9.81 -7.45 -8.22
CA ALA A 50 9.01 -7.40 -7.01
C ALA A 50 8.79 -5.97 -6.53
N LEU A 51 7.54 -5.68 -6.15
CA LEU A 51 7.18 -4.46 -5.44
C LEU A 51 7.98 -4.31 -4.14
N SER A 52 8.13 -3.06 -3.66
CA SER A 52 8.66 -2.82 -2.32
C SER A 52 7.78 -3.49 -1.25
N SER A 53 8.31 -3.72 -0.05
CA SER A 53 7.52 -4.35 1.03
C SER A 53 6.26 -3.56 1.38
N ASN A 54 6.31 -2.23 1.30
CA ASN A 54 5.14 -1.38 1.58
C ASN A 54 4.11 -1.46 0.46
N ASP A 55 4.57 -1.37 -0.79
CA ASP A 55 3.70 -1.46 -1.97
C ASP A 55 3.04 -2.83 -2.06
N THR A 56 3.77 -3.89 -1.70
CA THR A 56 3.24 -5.25 -1.61
C THR A 56 2.06 -5.34 -0.62
N VAL A 57 2.18 -4.68 0.53
CA VAL A 57 1.09 -4.64 1.53
C VAL A 57 -0.11 -3.85 1.02
N VAL A 58 0.13 -2.67 0.42
CA VAL A 58 -0.94 -1.83 -0.14
C VAL A 58 -1.69 -2.57 -1.26
N ALA A 59 -0.97 -3.19 -2.19
CA ALA A 59 -1.53 -4.00 -3.27
C ALA A 59 -2.37 -5.17 -2.73
N ALA A 60 -1.83 -5.91 -1.76
CA ALA A 60 -2.51 -7.04 -1.14
C ALA A 60 -3.80 -6.62 -0.43
N MET A 61 -3.78 -5.49 0.30
CA MET A 61 -4.96 -4.96 0.96
C MET A 61 -6.03 -4.53 -0.05
N ALA A 62 -5.65 -3.77 -1.08
CA ALA A 62 -6.57 -3.31 -2.11
C ALA A 62 -7.23 -4.49 -2.83
N ARG A 63 -6.42 -5.47 -3.26
CA ARG A 63 -6.91 -6.70 -3.90
C ARG A 63 -7.85 -7.50 -3.00
N ARG A 64 -7.45 -7.80 -1.75
CA ARG A 64 -8.27 -8.60 -0.81
C ARG A 64 -9.62 -7.94 -0.53
N LYS A 65 -9.63 -6.61 -0.45
CA LYS A 65 -10.82 -5.83 -0.12
C LYS A 65 -11.65 -5.45 -1.36
N GLY A 66 -11.23 -5.85 -2.56
CA GLY A 66 -11.92 -5.54 -3.82
C GLY A 66 -11.97 -4.03 -4.10
N ALA A 67 -10.92 -3.29 -3.71
CA ALA A 67 -10.82 -1.86 -3.90
C ALA A 67 -9.91 -1.53 -5.10
N THR A 68 -10.25 -0.45 -5.81
CA THR A 68 -9.39 0.13 -6.84
C THR A 68 -8.26 0.93 -6.19
N LEU A 69 -7.00 0.65 -6.57
CA LEU A 69 -5.84 1.39 -6.10
C LEU A 69 -5.61 2.63 -6.97
N VAL A 70 -5.81 3.81 -6.40
CA VAL A 70 -5.52 5.08 -7.07
C VAL A 70 -4.04 5.42 -6.89
N THR A 71 -3.26 5.37 -7.98
CA THR A 71 -1.81 5.63 -7.94
C THR A 71 -1.28 6.17 -9.27
N ARG A 72 -0.14 6.87 -9.21
CA ARG A 72 0.63 7.26 -10.40
C ARG A 72 1.75 6.25 -10.72
N ASP A 73 1.95 5.30 -9.82
CA ASP A 73 2.99 4.28 -9.95
C ASP A 73 2.48 3.11 -10.78
N THR A 74 3.12 2.87 -11.92
CA THR A 74 2.77 1.80 -12.86
C THR A 74 3.27 0.43 -12.41
N ASP A 75 4.11 0.34 -11.37
CA ASP A 75 4.60 -0.95 -10.89
C ASP A 75 3.46 -1.86 -10.38
N PHE A 76 2.34 -1.27 -9.94
CA PHE A 76 1.15 -1.98 -9.49
C PHE A 76 0.39 -2.70 -10.61
N ASP A 77 0.58 -2.30 -11.88
CA ASP A 77 -0.05 -2.97 -13.03
C ASP A 77 0.44 -4.42 -13.21
N ARG A 78 1.53 -4.78 -12.54
CA ARG A 78 2.07 -6.15 -12.51
C ARG A 78 1.31 -7.08 -11.55
N VAL A 79 0.43 -6.54 -10.70
CA VAL A 79 -0.29 -7.34 -9.70
C VAL A 79 -1.56 -7.91 -10.33
N PRO A 80 -1.70 -9.25 -10.45
CA PRO A 80 -2.89 -9.84 -11.03
C PRO A 80 -4.12 -9.58 -10.16
N ASP A 81 -5.26 -9.36 -10.81
CA ASP A 81 -6.56 -9.08 -10.19
C ASP A 81 -6.58 -7.85 -9.27
N LEU A 82 -5.65 -6.90 -9.45
CA LEU A 82 -5.68 -5.59 -8.81
C LEU A 82 -6.18 -4.56 -9.83
N GLU A 83 -7.28 -3.88 -9.50
CA GLU A 83 -7.73 -2.73 -10.28
C GLU A 83 -6.91 -1.50 -9.90
N THR A 84 -6.30 -0.86 -10.90
CA THR A 84 -5.54 0.39 -10.73
C THR A 84 -6.23 1.53 -11.48
N GLU A 85 -6.23 2.72 -10.90
CA GLU A 85 -6.64 3.95 -11.56
C GLU A 85 -5.56 5.01 -11.41
N SER A 86 -5.20 5.66 -12.51
CA SER A 86 -4.33 6.82 -12.46
C SER A 86 -5.17 8.10 -12.48
N HIS A 87 -5.04 8.91 -11.43
CA HIS A 87 -5.60 10.25 -11.40
C HIS A 87 -4.50 11.29 -11.61
N VAL A 88 -4.62 12.02 -12.72
CA VAL A 88 -3.83 13.22 -13.01
C VAL A 88 -4.64 14.41 -12.52
N GLY A 89 -4.39 14.81 -11.27
CA GLY A 89 -4.91 16.05 -10.69
C GLY A 89 -4.10 17.26 -11.12
#